data_AF-A0A969V2X7-F1
#
_entry.id   AF-A0A969V2X7-F1
#
_cell.length_a   1.000
_cell.length_b   1.000
_cell.length_c   1.000
_cell.angle_alpha   90.00
_cell.angle_beta   90.00
_cell.angle_gamma   90.00
#
_symmetry.space_group_name_H-M   'P 1'
#
loop_
_entity.id
_entity.type
_entity.pdbx_description
1 polymer ?
#
loop_
_entity_poly.entity_id
_entity_poly.type
_entity_poly.pdbx_seq_one_letter_code
_entity_poly.pdbx_strand_id
1 'polypeptide(L)' 'MIPVFAKNLTEQEMKAAIAYYRSPEGASMLRKTPLLMQEAQQAGALWGQQLGERILKELEAQGYTSAGLEI' A
#
# COMPACT_ATOMS: atom_id res chain seq x y z
N MET A 1 28.36 4.93 4.21
CA MET A 1 27.10 4.29 3.75
C MET A 1 26.00 4.69 4.74
N ILE A 2 24.78 5.01 4.30
CA ILE A 2 23.70 5.41 5.22
C ILE A 2 23.26 4.16 6.02
N PRO A 3 23.16 4.22 7.36
CA PRO A 3 22.95 3.03 8.21
C PRO A 3 21.73 2.18 7.86
N VAL A 4 20.65 2.82 7.40
CA VAL A 4 19.41 2.11 7.01
C VAL A 4 19.62 1.13 5.85
N PHE A 5 20.48 1.47 4.89
CA PHE A 5 20.75 0.59 3.76
C PHE A 5 21.71 -0.54 4.15
N ALA A 6 22.74 -0.24 4.95
CA ALA A 6 23.66 -1.26 5.45
C ALA A 6 22.97 -2.33 6.32
N LYS A 7 21.91 -1.95 7.03
CA LYS A 7 21.12 -2.84 7.88
C LYS A 7 20.22 -3.79 7.09
N ASN A 8 19.67 -3.34 5.96
CA ASN A 8 18.60 -4.04 5.26
C ASN A 8 19.01 -4.60 3.89
N LEU A 9 20.16 -4.20 3.35
CA LEU A 9 20.65 -4.62 2.05
C LEU A 9 22.09 -5.09 2.15
N THR A 10 22.37 -6.22 1.51
CA THR A 10 23.72 -6.67 1.21
C THR A 10 24.38 -5.76 0.16
N GLU A 11 25.70 -5.81 0.08
CA GLU A 11 26.44 -5.08 -0.96
C GLU A 11 26.01 -5.50 -2.38
N GLN A 12 25.69 -6.77 -2.57
CA GLN A 12 25.23 -7.29 -3.86
C GLN A 12 23.86 -6.73 -4.24
N GLU A 13 22.90 -6.72 -3.31
CA GLU A 13 21.57 -6.14 -3.54
C GLU A 13 21.67 -4.64 -3.84
N MET A 14 22.54 -3.92 -3.12
CA MET A 14 22.79 -2.50 -3.38
C MET A 14 23.34 -2.27 -4.80
N LYS A 15 24.34 -3.06 -5.23
CA LYS A 15 24.89 -2.97 -6.59
C LYS A 15 23.84 -3.27 -7.66
N ALA A 16 23.01 -4.29 -7.45
CA ALA A 16 21.93 -4.65 -8.37
C ALA A 16 20.86 -3.55 -8.45
N ALA A 17 20.45 -2.99 -7.31
CA ALA A 17 19.50 -1.88 -7.26
C ALA A 17 20.01 -0.65 -8.02
N ILE A 18 21.28 -0.28 -7.82
CA ILE A 18 21.92 0.83 -8.55
C ILE A 18 21.91 0.56 -10.06
N ALA A 19 22.24 -0.66 -10.50
CA ALA A 19 22.24 -1.02 -11.91
C ALA A 19 20.83 -0.92 -12.51
N TYR A 20 19.83 -1.45 -11.81
CA TYR A 20 18.44 -1.39 -12.24
C TYR A 20 17.93 0.05 -12.34
N TYR A 21 18.06 0.87 -11.28
CA TYR A 21 17.53 2.24 -11.27
C TYR A 21 18.26 3.20 -12.23
N ARG A 22 19.44 2.81 -12.77
CA ARG A 22 20.11 3.54 -13.86
C ARG A 22 19.52 3.24 -15.24
N SER A 23 18.78 2.15 -15.42
CA SER A 23 18.08 1.86 -16.67
C SER A 23 16.93 2.85 -16.89
N PRO A 24 16.53 3.14 -18.15
CA PRO A 24 15.37 3.97 -18.45
C PRO A 24 14.08 3.48 -17.75
N GLU A 25 13.86 2.17 -17.72
CA GLU A 25 12.71 1.52 -17.11
C GLU A 25 12.76 1.63 -15.59
N GLY A 26 13.90 1.32 -14.96
CA GLY A 26 14.07 1.45 -13.51
C GLY A 26 13.92 2.90 -13.04
N ALA A 27 14.48 3.86 -13.78
CA ALA A 27 14.30 5.28 -13.50
C ALA A 27 12.84 5.72 -13.66
N SER A 28 12.13 5.18 -14.66
CA SER A 28 10.68 5.41 -14.85
C SER A 28 9.87 4.87 -13.67
N MET A 29 10.16 3.63 -13.24
CA MET A 29 9.53 3.03 -12.07
C MET A 29 9.75 3.88 -10.82
N LEU A 30 11.01 4.24 -10.52
CA LEU A 30 11.33 5.06 -9.35
C LEU A 30 10.57 6.39 -9.31
N ARG A 31 10.38 7.04 -10.46
CA ARG A 31 9.59 8.28 -10.56
C ARG A 31 8.09 8.06 -10.36
N LYS A 32 7.56 6.93 -10.83
CA LYS A 32 6.11 6.64 -10.82
C LYS A 32 5.64 5.97 -9.54
N THR A 33 6.50 5.25 -8.82
CA THR A 33 6.13 4.50 -7.61
C THR A 33 5.39 5.36 -6.58
N PRO A 34 5.81 6.59 -6.22
CA PRO A 34 5.07 7.39 -5.24
C PRO A 34 3.62 7.67 -5.65
N LEU A 35 3.38 7.99 -6.93
CA LEU A 35 2.04 8.24 -7.47
C LEU A 35 1.21 6.95 -7.48
N LEU A 36 1.79 5.85 -7.97
CA LEU A 36 1.11 4.55 -7.97
C LEU A 36 0.70 4.12 -6.56
N MET A 37 1.56 4.33 -5.56
CA MET A 37 1.24 4.02 -4.17
C MET A 37 0.14 4.93 -3.61
N GLN A 38 0.09 6.20 -4.01
CA GLN A 38 -0.98 7.12 -3.63
C GLN A 38 -2.33 6.69 -4.24
N GLU A 39 -2.35 6.40 -5.54
CA GLU A 39 -3.55 5.94 -6.24
C GLU A 39 -4.05 4.61 -5.67
N ALA A 40 -3.15 3.67 -5.40
CA ALA A 40 -3.48 2.39 -4.79
C ALA A 40 -4.09 2.55 -3.38
N GLN A 41 -3.54 3.44 -2.56
CA GLN A 41 -4.10 3.74 -1.24
C GLN A 41 -5.51 4.32 -1.33
N GLN A 42 -5.75 5.26 -2.24
CA GLN A 42 -7.08 5.85 -2.44
C GLN A 42 -8.09 4.82 -2.93
N ALA A 43 -7.71 3.99 -3.91
CA ALA A 43 -8.55 2.91 -4.40
C ALA A 43 -8.88 1.90 -3.31
N GLY A 44 -7.89 1.52 -2.50
CA GLY A 44 -8.07 0.60 -1.36
C GLY A 44 -9.00 1.18 -0.28
N ALA A 45 -8.85 2.46 0.04
CA ALA A 45 -9.71 3.13 1.01
C ALA A 45 -11.18 3.18 0.54
N LEU A 46 -11.42 3.55 -0.72
CA LEU A 46 -12.76 3.57 -1.30
C LEU A 46 -13.40 2.18 -1.32
N TRP A 47 -12.65 1.17 -1.76
CA TRP A 47 -13.12 -0.21 -1.77
C TRP A 47 -13.44 -0.70 -0.35
N GLY A 48 -12.59 -0.40 0.62
CA GLY A 48 -12.77 -0.76 2.03
C GLY A 48 -14.01 -0.12 2.64
N GLN A 49 -14.24 1.16 2.36
CA GLN A 49 -15.46 1.86 2.79
C GLN A 49 -16.71 1.18 2.22
N GLN A 50 -16.75 0.92 0.91
CA GLN A 50 -17.89 0.27 0.26
C GLN A 50 -18.14 -1.15 0.78
N LEU A 51 -17.08 -1.89 1.13
CA LEU A 51 -17.22 -3.20 1.75
C LEU A 51 -17.79 -3.08 3.17
N GLY A 52 -17.27 -2.16 3.99
CA GLY A 52 -17.76 -1.90 5.34
C GLY A 52 -19.24 -1.52 5.35
N GLU A 53 -19.66 -0.61 4.48
CA GLU A 53 -21.08 -0.24 4.33
C GLU A 53 -21.98 -1.43 3.96
N ARG A 54 -21.51 -2.34 3.10
CA ARG A 54 -22.25 -3.56 2.74
C ARG A 54 -22.37 -4.51 3.93
N ILE A 55 -21.29 -4.71 4.68
CA ILE A 55 -21.28 -5.55 5.88
C ILE A 55 -22.23 -4.97 6.93
N LEU A 56 -22.18 -3.66 7.19
CA LEU A 56 -23.08 -3.01 8.16
C LEU A 56 -24.56 -3.21 7.79
N LYS A 57 -24.92 -3.00 6.51
CA LYS A 57 -26.30 -3.23 6.05
C LYS A 57 -26.75 -4.68 6.24
N GLU A 58 -25.87 -5.65 5.98
CA GLU A 58 -26.16 -7.06 6.18
C GLU A 58 -26.35 -7.40 7.66
N LEU A 59 -25.51 -6.85 8.54
CA LEU A 59 -25.62 -7.02 9.99
C LEU A 59 -26.91 -6.40 10.53
N GLU A 60 -27.26 -5.19 10.09
CA GLU A 60 -28.53 -4.53 10.45
C GLU A 60 -29.75 -5.37 10.01
N ALA A 61 -29.71 -5.93 8.79
CA ALA A 61 -30.77 -6.81 8.29
C ALA A 61 -30.92 -8.10 9.11
N GLN A 62 -29.83 -8.59 9.70
CA GLN A 62 -29.82 -9.74 10.61
C GLN A 62 -30.17 -9.37 12.06
N GLY A 63 -30.49 -8.11 12.35
CA GLY A 63 -30.92 -7.65 13.68
C GLY A 63 -29.79 -7.24 14.62
N TYR A 64 -28.55 -7.14 14.13
CA TYR A 64 -27.44 -6.56 14.91
C TYR A 64 -27.50 -5.03 14.83
N THR A 65 -27.81 -4.37 15.93
CA THR A 65 -27.83 -2.89 16.01
C THR A 65 -26.41 -2.33 16.12
N SER A 66 -26.12 -1.29 15.33
CA SER A 66 -24.86 -0.52 15.34
C SER A 66 -24.49 0.06 16.71
N ALA A 67 -25.45 0.20 17.63
CA ALA A 67 -25.22 0.63 19.02
C ALA A 67 -24.44 -0.38 19.89
N GLY A 68 -24.30 -1.64 19.48
CA GLY A 68 -23.54 -2.68 20.20
C GLY A 68 -22.14 -2.96 19.63
N LEU A 69 -21.79 -2.34 18.49
CA LEU A 69 -20.49 -2.44 17.86
C LEU A 69 -19.80 -1.09 18.03
N GLU A 70 -19.15 -0.89 19.18
CA GLU A 70 -18.17 0.18 19.34
C GLU A 70 -16.97 -0.13 18.44
N ILE A 71 -16.94 0.49 17.25
CA ILE A 71 -15.78 0.49 16.35
C ILE A 71 -15.08 1.84 16.50
#